data_AF-A0A7J6D3T8-F1
#
_entry.id   AF-A0A7J6D3T8-F1
#
_cell.length_a   1.000
_cell.length_b   1.000
_cell.length_c   1.000
_cell.angle_alpha   90.00
_cell.angle_beta   90.00
_cell.angle_gamma   90.00
#
_symmetry.space_group_name_H-M   'P 1'
#
loop_
_entity.id
_entity.type
_entity.pdbx_description
1 polymer ?
#
loop_
_entity_poly.entity_id
_entity_poly.type
_entity_poly.pdbx_seq_one_letter_code
_entity_poly.pdbx_strand_id
1 'polypeptide(L)'
;MPELYNFLMERLALYHNLEYDSGEDKNPRLIFYNENDEEVKVVPVKKMKADEISSLLDSLGFYKRSQKGEEVPEEFKHFPLNAPRDEL
;
A
#
# COMPACT_ATOMS: atom_id res chain seq x y z
N MET A 1 -16.86 8.49 -2.95
CA MET A 1 -15.47 9.02 -2.89
C MET A 1 -14.76 8.55 -4.16
N PRO A 2 -14.82 9.35 -5.24
CA PRO A 2 -14.31 8.91 -6.56
C PRO A 2 -12.80 8.65 -6.55
N GLU A 3 -12.01 9.47 -5.86
CA GLU A 3 -10.55 9.29 -5.76
C GLU A 3 -10.13 7.97 -5.13
N LEU A 4 -10.72 7.62 -3.98
CA LEU A 4 -10.47 6.33 -3.33
C LEU A 4 -10.91 5.17 -4.22
N TYR A 5 -12.06 5.29 -4.88
CA TYR A 5 -12.53 4.25 -5.79
C TYR A 5 -11.58 4.05 -6.99
N ASN A 6 -11.06 5.14 -7.57
CA ASN A 6 -10.05 5.07 -8.62
C ASN A 6 -8.78 4.37 -8.14
N PHE A 7 -8.30 4.70 -6.93
CA PHE A 7 -7.17 3.98 -6.33
C PHE A 7 -7.45 2.48 -6.19
N LEU A 8 -8.63 2.10 -5.67
CA LEU A 8 -9.02 0.71 -5.47
C LEU A 8 -9.11 -0.08 -6.78
N MET A 9 -9.67 0.52 -7.83
CA MET A 9 -9.86 -0.15 -9.12
C MET A 9 -8.58 -0.23 -9.94
N GLU A 10 -7.77 0.84 -9.95
CA GLU A 10 -6.64 0.98 -10.87
C GLU A 10 -5.29 0.66 -10.25
N ARG A 11 -5.13 0.91 -8.94
CA ARG A 11 -3.79 0.96 -8.30
C ARG A 11 -3.59 -0.10 -7.23
N LEU A 12 -4.64 -0.49 -6.50
CA LEU A 12 -4.56 -1.51 -5.45
C LEU A 12 -3.85 -2.77 -5.95
N ALA A 13 -4.26 -3.27 -7.12
CA ALA A 13 -3.73 -4.51 -7.70
C ALA A 13 -2.27 -4.41 -8.19
N LEU A 14 -1.65 -3.23 -8.15
CA LEU A 14 -0.23 -3.03 -8.45
C LEU A 14 0.65 -3.23 -7.22
N TYR A 15 0.07 -3.16 -6.01
CA TYR A 15 0.78 -3.42 -4.77
C TYR A 15 0.56 -4.88 -4.36
N HIS A 16 1.64 -5.57 -4.02
CA HIS A 16 1.61 -7.01 -3.78
C HIS A 16 1.18 -7.41 -2.37
N ASN A 17 1.25 -6.46 -1.45
CA ASN A 17 1.07 -6.59 -0.01
C ASN A 17 0.03 -5.58 0.50
N LEU A 18 -0.89 -5.14 -0.37
CA LEU A 18 -1.98 -4.24 -0.02
C LEU A 18 -3.30 -4.96 -0.24
N GLU A 19 -4.13 -4.98 0.80
CA GLU A 19 -5.44 -5.61 0.79
C GLU A 19 -6.53 -4.56 1.03
N TYR A 20 -7.67 -4.76 0.40
CA TYR A 20 -8.87 -3.96 0.65
C TYR A 20 -9.88 -4.76 1.44
N ASP A 21 -10.19 -4.30 2.64
CA ASP A 21 -11.29 -4.83 3.45
C ASP A 21 -12.54 -3.94 3.30
N SER A 22 -13.63 -4.52 2.79
CA SER A 22 -14.92 -3.86 2.62
C SER A 22 -15.73 -3.86 3.92
N GLY A 23 -15.25 -3.13 4.92
CA GLY A 23 -16.00 -2.88 6.15
C GLY A 23 -17.21 -1.95 5.93
N GLU A 24 -18.20 -2.01 6.82
CA GLU A 24 -19.34 -1.06 6.83
C GLU A 24 -18.95 0.37 7.27
N ASP A 25 -17.66 0.61 7.52
CA ASP A 25 -17.15 1.87 8.03
C ASP A 25 -17.19 2.99 6.97
N LYS A 26 -17.74 4.13 7.37
CA LYS A 26 -17.83 5.35 6.55
C LYS A 26 -16.51 6.15 6.52
N ASN A 27 -15.47 5.67 7.21
CA ASN A 27 -14.17 6.31 7.34
C ASN A 27 -13.04 5.40 6.84
N PRO A 28 -12.71 5.47 5.54
CA PRO A 28 -11.65 4.66 4.98
C PRO A 28 -10.28 5.09 5.54
N ARG A 29 -9.47 4.09 5.86
CA ARG A 29 -8.14 4.24 6.45
C ARG A 29 -7.19 3.22 5.83
N LEU A 30 -5.93 3.60 5.71
CA LEU A 30 -4.84 2.65 5.53
C LEU A 30 -4.34 2.23 6.92
N ILE A 31 -4.22 0.93 7.12
CA ILE A 31 -3.66 0.34 8.33
C ILE A 31 -2.39 -0.39 7.91
N PHE A 32 -1.30 -0.08 8.60
CA PHE A 32 0.01 -0.69 8.35
C PHE A 32 0.30 -1.67 9.47
N TYR A 33 0.68 -2.88 9.09
CA TYR A 33 1.06 -3.95 10.00
C TYR A 33 2.58 -4.17 9.96
N ASN A 34 3.16 -4.57 11.08
CA ASN A 34 4.54 -5.06 11.10
C ASN A 34 4.62 -6.56 10.74
N GLU A 35 5.81 -7.14 10.83
CA GLU A 35 6.05 -8.56 10.57
C GLU A 35 5.34 -9.52 11.55
N ASN A 36 4.87 -9.02 12.70
CA ASN A 36 4.14 -9.77 13.71
C ASN A 36 2.61 -9.57 13.60
N ASP A 37 2.12 -9.01 12.48
CA ASP A 37 0.72 -8.63 12.25
C ASP A 37 0.17 -7.61 13.27
N GLU A 38 1.03 -6.79 13.87
CA GLU A 38 0.61 -5.73 14.79
C GLU A 38 0.40 -4.41 14.05
N GLU A 39 -0.71 -3.72 14.34
CA GLU A 39 -0.99 -2.39 13.79
C GLU A 39 0.04 -1.37 14.29
N VAL A 40 0.88 -0.86 13.39
CA VAL A 40 1.90 0.15 13.72
C VAL A 40 1.51 1.56 13.32
N LYS A 41 0.60 1.71 12.34
CA LYS A 41 0.19 3.04 11.85
C LYS A 41 -1.19 2.98 11.21
N VAL A 42 -1.98 4.02 11.43
CA VAL A 42 -3.28 4.22 10.80
C VAL A 42 -3.33 5.60 10.15
N VAL A 43 -3.68 5.67 8.87
CA VAL A 43 -3.77 6.93 8.12
C VAL A 43 -5.17 7.07 7.51
N PRO A 44 -5.94 8.12 7.85
CA PRO A 44 -7.24 8.35 7.24
C PRO A 44 -7.09 8.84 5.80
N VAL A 45 -7.67 8.12 4.84
CA VAL A 45 -7.52 8.42 3.40
C VAL A 45 -8.76 9.09 2.79
N LYS A 46 -9.78 9.37 3.59
CA LYS A 46 -11.08 9.93 3.16
C LYS A 46 -10.98 11.20 2.30
N LYS A 47 -9.97 12.04 2.55
CA LYS A 47 -9.74 13.31 1.83
C LYS A 47 -8.54 13.26 0.88
N MET A 48 -7.85 12.12 0.80
CA MET A 48 -6.67 11.96 -0.04
C MET A 48 -7.06 11.61 -1.48
N LYS A 49 -6.27 12.10 -2.44
CA LYS A 49 -6.35 11.70 -3.85
C LYS A 49 -5.65 10.36 -4.08
N ALA A 50 -5.98 9.70 -5.19
CA ALA A 50 -5.31 8.44 -5.55
C ALA A 50 -3.78 8.59 -5.66
N ASP A 51 -3.30 9.73 -6.16
CA ASP A 51 -1.87 10.05 -6.24
C ASP A 51 -1.23 10.23 -4.86
N GLU A 52 -1.90 10.90 -3.93
CA GLU A 52 -1.38 11.10 -2.57
C GLU A 52 -1.26 9.77 -1.81
N ILE A 53 -2.22 8.86 -2.03
CA ILE A 53 -2.16 7.51 -1.46
C ILE A 53 -0.97 6.74 -2.05
N SER A 54 -0.79 6.77 -3.38
CA SER A 54 0.37 6.15 -4.02
C SER A 54 1.69 6.74 -3.53
N SER A 55 1.83 8.06 -3.48
CA SER A 55 3.06 8.72 -3.01
C SER A 55 3.36 8.40 -1.54
N LEU A 56 2.34 8.23 -0.70
CA LEU A 56 2.52 7.78 0.68
C LEU A 56 3.09 6.36 0.73
N LEU A 57 2.54 5.43 -0.06
CA LEU A 57 3.02 4.05 -0.14
C LEU A 57 4.46 3.99 -0.66
N ASP A 58 4.75 4.72 -1.74
CA ASP A 58 6.08 4.78 -2.34
C ASP A 58 7.11 5.34 -1.32
N SER A 59 6.75 6.39 -0.56
CA SER A 59 7.60 6.96 0.49
C SER A 59 7.83 6.02 1.67
N LEU A 60 6.95 5.04 1.88
CA LEU A 60 7.09 4.00 2.91
C LEU A 60 7.83 2.77 2.39
N GLY A 61 8.29 2.79 1.13
CA GLY A 61 9.02 1.68 0.51
C GLY A 61 8.12 0.56 -0.01
N PHE A 62 6.83 0.80 -0.24
CA PHE A 62 5.99 -0.20 -0.87
C PHE A 62 6.34 -0.32 -2.36
N TYR A 63 6.58 -1.55 -2.81
CA TYR A 63 6.83 -1.81 -4.21
C TYR A 63 5.53 -1.79 -5.03
N LYS A 64 5.52 -0.95 -6.07
CA LYS A 64 4.45 -0.85 -7.05
C LYS A 64 4.88 -1.51 -8.37
N ARG A 65 4.14 -2.52 -8.80
CA ARG A 65 4.34 -3.19 -10.09
C ARG A 65 3.99 -2.26 -11.26
N SER A 66 4.59 -2.51 -12.42
CA SER A 66 4.24 -1.77 -13.64
C SER A 66 2.89 -2.23 -14.19
N GLN A 67 2.57 -3.53 -14.04
CA GLN A 67 1.30 -4.11 -14.48
C GLN A 67 0.75 -5.11 -13.47
N LYS A 68 -0.58 -5.25 -13.46
CA LYS A 68 -1.27 -6.25 -12.63
C LYS A 68 -0.86 -7.66 -13.08
N GLY A 69 -0.49 -8.51 -12.12
CA GLY A 69 -0.13 -9.90 -12.39
C GLY A 69 1.34 -10.12 -12.76
N GLU A 70 2.14 -9.07 -12.87
CA GLU A 70 3.60 -9.17 -12.98
C GLU A 70 4.18 -9.84 -11.72
N GLU A 71 5.20 -10.70 -11.89
CA GLU A 71 5.91 -11.25 -10.74
C GLU A 71 6.66 -10.13 -10.00
N VAL A 72 6.64 -10.20 -8.66
CA VAL A 72 7.44 -9.29 -7.84
C VAL A 72 8.88 -9.79 -7.88
N PRO A 73 9.86 -8.97 -8.31
CA PRO A 73 11.27 -9.36 -8.24
C PRO A 73 11.66 -9.76 -6.83
N GLU A 74 12.56 -10.74 -6.68
CA GLU A 74 12.91 -11.30 -5.35
C GLU A 74 13.36 -10.24 -4.36
N GLU A 75 14.06 -9.21 -4.84
CA GLU A 75 14.53 -8.06 -4.07
C GLU A 75 13.38 -7.28 -3.39
N PHE A 76 12.19 -7.25 -4.00
CA PHE A 76 11.05 -6.48 -3.50
C PHE A 76 9.96 -7.32 -2.83
N LYS A 77 10.09 -8.66 -2.82
CA LYS A 77 9.07 -9.55 -2.22
C LYS A 77 8.88 -9.32 -0.71
N HIS A 78 9.89 -8.77 -0.05
CA HIS A 78 9.86 -8.49 1.38
C HIS A 78 9.74 -6.99 1.69
N PHE A 79 9.65 -6.12 0.69
CA PHE A 79 9.42 -4.70 0.92
C PHE A 79 7.99 -4.47 1.40
N PRO A 80 7.75 -3.53 2.33
CA PRO A 80 8.71 -2.61 2.94
C PRO A 80 9.41 -3.14 4.21
N LEU A 81 9.13 -4.37 4.66
CA LEU A 81 9.63 -4.91 5.93
C LEU A 81 11.16 -5.06 5.94
N ASN A 82 11.72 -5.50 4.81
CA ASN A 82 13.16 -5.47 4.58
C ASN A 82 13.47 -4.23 3.75
N ALA A 83 13.66 -3.07 4.39
CA ALA A 83 14.43 -1.99 3.77
C ALA A 83 15.75 -2.59 3.24
N PRO A 84 16.33 -2.07 2.13
CA PRO A 84 17.62 -2.55 1.66
C PRO A 84 18.59 -2.46 2.84
N ARG A 85 19.04 -3.63 3.29
CA ARG A 85 19.94 -3.79 4.41
C ARG A 85 21.23 -3.09 4.01
N ASP A 86 21.49 -1.94 4.65
CA ASP A 86 22.75 -1.23 4.73
C ASP A 86 23.55 -1.10 3.41
N GLU A 87 23.41 0.03 2.71
CA GLU A 87 24.54 0.52 1.92
C GLU A 87 25.52 1.27 2.85
N LEU A 88 26.63 0.57 3.14
CA LEU A 88 27.98 1.03 3.55
C LEU A 88 28.28 1.29 5.03
#